data_AF-Q2G9H3-F1
#
_entry.id   AF-Q2G9H3-F1
#
_cell.length_a   1.000
_cell.length_b   1.000
_cell.length_c   1.000
_cell.angle_alpha   90.00
_cell.angle_beta   90.00
_cell.angle_gamma   90.00
#
_symmetry.space_group_name_H-M   'P 1'
#
loop_
_entity.id
_entity.type
_entity.pdbx_description
1 polymer ?
#
loop_
_entity_poly.entity_id
_entity_poly.type
_entity_poly.pdbx_seq_one_letter_code
_entity_poly.pdbx_strand_id
1 'polypeptide(L)' 'MTIPAAKPGKRCPICGKPRSEAHSPFCSTRCRDRDLVRWLEDGYALPGRPAEVDPED' A
#
# COMPACT_ATOMS: atom_id res chain seq x y z
N MET A 1 -12.15 9.77 -23.04
CA MET A 1 -10.69 9.58 -22.90
C MET A 1 -10.46 8.31 -22.10
N THR A 2 -10.39 7.18 -22.79
CA THR A 2 -10.24 5.84 -22.20
C THR A 2 -8.76 5.64 -21.84
N ILE A 3 -8.45 5.59 -20.56
CA ILE A 3 -7.09 5.34 -20.06
C ILE A 3 -6.74 3.87 -20.37
N PRO A 4 -5.65 3.57 -21.09
CA PRO A 4 -5.29 2.19 -21.36
C PRO A 4 -4.79 1.52 -20.06
N ALA A 5 -5.29 0.32 -19.80
CA ALA A 5 -4.79 -0.54 -18.74
C ALA A 5 -3.36 -1.00 -19.07
N ALA A 6 -2.35 -0.21 -18.68
CA ALA A 6 -0.96 -0.62 -18.84
C ALA A 6 -0.68 -1.91 -18.06
N LYS A 7 -0.03 -2.87 -18.73
CA LYS A 7 0.43 -4.20 -18.25
C LYS A 7 0.89 -4.16 -16.78
N PRO A 8 0.81 -5.29 -16.03
CA PRO A 8 1.24 -5.35 -14.63
C PRO A 8 2.79 -5.34 -14.50
N GLY A 9 3.46 -4.39 -15.15
CA GLY A 9 4.78 -3.94 -14.73
C GLY A 9 4.62 -3.31 -13.35
N LYS A 10 5.47 -3.72 -12.40
CA LYS A 10 5.36 -3.41 -10.99
C LYS A 10 5.08 -1.90 -10.77
N ARG A 11 3.83 -1.52 -10.52
CA ARG A 11 3.42 -0.11 -10.29
C ARG A 11 3.57 0.24 -8.81
N CYS A 12 3.80 1.52 -8.52
CA CYS A 12 3.86 2.03 -7.15
C CYS A 12 2.48 1.82 -6.47
N PRO A 13 2.42 1.14 -5.31
CA PRO A 13 1.15 0.87 -4.62
C PRO A 13 0.49 2.14 -4.06
N ILE A 14 1.25 3.23 -3.93
CA ILE A 14 0.78 4.50 -3.32
C ILE A 14 0.17 5.45 -4.36
N CYS A 15 0.67 5.44 -5.60
CA CYS A 15 0.27 6.44 -6.60
C CYS A 15 0.12 5.90 -8.03
N GLY A 16 0.38 4.61 -8.27
CA GLY A 16 0.21 3.97 -9.58
C GLY A 16 1.26 4.31 -10.64
N LYS A 17 2.23 5.18 -10.33
CA LYS A 17 3.37 5.50 -11.22
C LYS A 17 4.30 4.29 -11.42
N PRO A 18 5.08 4.25 -12.52
CA PRO A 18 6.10 3.22 -12.69
C PRO A 18 7.07 3.24 -11.50
N ARG A 19 7.43 2.05 -10.98
CA ARG A 19 8.43 1.93 -9.92
C ARG A 19 9.80 2.37 -10.43
N SER A 20 10.60 2.91 -9.53
CA SER A 20 12.02 3.12 -9.74
C SER A 20 12.77 1.99 -9.08
N GLU A 21 13.79 1.43 -9.72
CA GLU A 21 14.58 0.34 -9.13
C GLU A 21 15.25 0.77 -7.82
N ALA A 22 15.76 2.01 -7.77
CA ALA A 22 16.37 2.60 -6.57
C ALA A 22 15.38 2.78 -5.40
N HIS A 23 14.07 2.77 -5.67
CA HIS A 23 13.02 2.99 -4.67
C HIS A 23 12.01 1.84 -4.61
N SER A 24 12.30 0.70 -5.22
CA SER A 24 11.40 -0.45 -5.25
C SER A 24 11.04 -0.87 -3.83
N PRO A 25 9.75 -1.06 -3.48
CA PRO A 25 8.58 -1.25 -4.37
C PRO A 25 7.82 0.04 -4.77
N PHE A 26 8.39 1.23 -4.59
CA PHE A 26 7.76 2.52 -4.86
C PHE A 26 8.36 3.24 -6.08
N CYS A 27 7.79 4.39 -6.44
CA CYS A 27 8.36 5.27 -7.46
C CYS A 27 9.36 6.30 -6.90
N SER A 28 9.33 6.61 -5.60
CA SER A 28 10.16 7.63 -4.96
C SER A 28 10.14 7.53 -3.43
N THR A 29 11.11 8.18 -2.77
CA THR A 29 11.16 8.34 -1.30
C THR A 29 9.85 8.91 -0.74
N ARG A 30 9.28 9.95 -1.37
CA ARG A 30 7.99 10.53 -0.95
C ARG A 30 6.85 9.50 -0.88
N CYS A 31 6.81 8.53 -1.79
CA CYS A 31 5.79 7.48 -1.72
C CYS A 31 6.07 6.46 -0.61
N ARG A 32 7.34 6.16 -0.33
CA ARG A 32 7.73 5.33 0.82
C ARG A 32 7.33 5.99 2.14
N ASP A 33 7.55 7.29 2.29
CA ASP A 33 7.21 8.00 3.54
C ASP A 33 5.69 8.09 3.75
N ARG A 34 4.90 8.25 2.67
CA ARG A 34 3.43 8.18 2.75
C ARG A 34 2.92 6.80 3.14
N ASP A 35 3.57 5.75 2.66
CA ASP A 35 3.25 4.39 3.06
C ASP A 35 3.51 4.17 4.56
N LEU A 36 4.64 4.70 5.05
CA LEU A 36 4.97 4.67 6.47
C LEU A 36 3.92 5.37 7.34
N VAL A 37 3.48 6.57 6.96
CA VAL A 37 2.42 7.29 7.70
C VAL A 37 1.14 6.45 7.72
N ARG A 38 0.73 5.88 6.58
CA ARG A 38 -0.44 5.00 6.52
C ARG A 38 -0.30 3.78 7.44
N TRP A 39 0.90 3.24 7.58
CA TRP A 39 1.16 2.13 8.50
C TRP A 39 1.05 2.56 9.97
N LEU A 40 1.57 3.74 10.32
CA LEU A 40 1.49 4.30 11.68
C LEU A 40 0.06 4.70 12.08
N GLU A 41 -0.78 5.04 11.11
CA GLU A 41 -2.19 5.44 11.30
C GLU A 41 -3.17 4.26 11.25
N ASP A 42 -2.69 3.01 11.38
CA ASP A 42 -3.50 1.78 11.27
C ASP A 42 -4.29 1.69 9.94
N GLY A 43 -3.77 2.32 8.88
CA GLY A 43 -4.44 2.42 7.58
C GLY A 43 -4.40 1.13 6.75
N TYR A 44 -3.96 0.03 7.34
CA TYR A 44 -3.88 -1.31 6.77
C TYR A 44 -4.59 -2.32 7.66
N ALA A 45 -5.85 -2.61 7.33
CA ALA A 45 -6.64 -3.65 7.98
C ALA A 45 -6.80 -4.86 7.05
N LEU A 46 -6.68 -6.06 7.63
CA LEU A 46 -7.09 -7.29 6.96
C LEU A 46 -8.56 -7.56 7.27
N PRO A 47 -9.42 -7.80 6.25
CA PRO A 47 -10.78 -8.21 6.50
C PRO A 47 -10.77 -9.57 7.20
N GLY A 48 -11.38 -9.65 8.37
CA GLY A 48 -11.42 -10.84 9.20
C GLY A 48 -12.77 -11.01 9.89
N ARG A 49 -13.00 -12.21 10.45
CA ARG A 49 -14.09 -12.41 11.41
C ARG A 49 -13.80 -11.57 12.66
N PRO A 50 -14.82 -11.12 13.40
CA PRO A 50 -14.62 -10.45 14.68
C PRO A 50 -13.70 -11.29 15.56
N ALA A 51 -12.76 -10.65 16.24
CA ALA A 51 -11.95 -11.34 17.23
C ALA A 51 -12.89 -11.85 18.32
N GLU A 52 -12.81 -13.15 18.62
CA GLU A 52 -13.37 -13.70 19.84
C GLU A 52 -12.52 -13.17 21.01
N VAL A 53 -13.10 -12.30 21.81
CA VAL A 53 -12.42 -11.73 22.98
C VAL A 53 -12.60 -12.74 24.11
N ASP A 54 -11.50 -13.34 24.56
CA ASP A 54 -11.52 -14.19 25.75
C ASP A 54 -11.79 -13.30 26.98
N PRO A 55 -12.77 -13.63 27.84
CA PRO A 55 -13.20 -12.75 28.93
C PRO A 55 -12.15 -12.53 30.04
N GLU A 56 -10.95 -13.11 29.94
CA GLU A 56 -9.86 -12.97 30.92
C GLU A 56 -8.71 -12.03 30.48
N ASP A 57 -8.77 -11.42 29.27
CA ASP A 57 -7.78 -10.43 28.74
C ASP A 57 -8.17 -8.96 29.06
#